data_AF-A0A969T8A3-F1
#
_entry.id   AF-A0A969T8A3-F1
#
_cell.length_a   1.000
_cell.length_b   1.000
_cell.length_c   1.000
_cell.angle_alpha   90.00
_cell.angle_beta   90.00
_cell.angle_gamma   90.00
#
_symmetry.space_group_name_H-M   'P 1'
#
loop_
_entity.id
_entity.type
_entity.pdbx_description
1 polymer ?
#
loop_
_entity_poly.entity_id
_entity_poly.type
_entity_poly.pdbx_seq_one_letter_code
_entity_poly.pdbx_strand_id
1 'polypeptide(L)' 'MAIIGNSGELTTGPHLHFELWYDGKPVNPRDFIVF' A
#
# COMPACT_ATOMS: atom_id res chain seq x y z
N MET A 1 -2.97 9.62 3.58
CA MET A 1 -4.12 9.59 2.66
C MET A 1 -3.96 8.34 1.82
N ALA A 2 -4.95 7.46 1.75
CA ALA A 2 -4.89 6.31 0.85
C ALA A 2 -5.87 6.56 -0.30
N ILE A 3 -5.35 6.60 -1.53
CA ILE A 3 -6.15 6.75 -2.76
C ILE A 3 -6.25 5.36 -3.37
N ILE A 4 -7.47 4.84 -3.49
CA ILE A 4 -7.73 3.59 -4.22
C ILE A 4 -7.70 3.92 -5.71
N GLY A 5 -6.77 3.32 -6.46
CA GLY A 5 -6.62 3.51 -7.90
C GLY A 5 -6.52 2.16 -8.63
N ASN A 6 -7.17 2.06 -9.79
CA ASN A 6 -7.21 0.84 -10.64
C ASN A 6 -6.25 0.95 -11.85
N SER A 7 -5.21 1.78 -11.74
CA SER A 7 -4.36 2.19 -12.87
C SER A 7 -3.12 1.30 -13.09
N GLY A 8 -3.20 0.02 -12.72
CA GLY A 8 -2.12 -0.96 -12.93
C GLY A 8 -2.42 -1.88 -14.11
N GLU A 9 -1.67 -1.73 -15.20
CA GLU A 9 -1.81 -2.46 -16.48
C GLU A 9 -1.65 -3.99 -16.38
N LEU A 10 -1.30 -4.52 -15.20
CA LEU A 10 -1.21 -5.95 -14.87
C LEU A 10 -1.66 -6.18 -13.41
N THR A 11 -2.94 -6.00 -13.11
CA THR A 11 -3.49 -6.39 -11.81
C THR A 11 -4.65 -7.34 -12.02
N THR A 12 -4.50 -8.57 -11.54
CA THR A 12 -5.37 -9.73 -11.83
C THR A 12 -6.74 -9.67 -11.15
N GLY A 13 -7.19 -8.48 -10.73
CA GLY A 13 -8.45 -8.24 -10.04
C GLY A 13 -8.39 -7.06 -9.05
N PRO A 14 -9.50 -6.74 -8.38
CA PRO A 14 -9.55 -5.72 -7.34
C PRO A 14 -8.55 -6.04 -6.22
N HIS A 15 -7.64 -5.11 -5.94
CA HIS A 15 -6.63 -5.26 -4.89
C HIS A 15 -6.42 -3.91 -4.18
N LEU A 16 -6.07 -3.96 -2.91
CA LEU A 16 -5.78 -2.78 -2.10
C LEU A 16 -4.28 -2.50 -2.18
N HIS A 17 -3.90 -1.38 -2.78
CA HIS A 17 -2.55 -0.85 -2.65
C HIS A 17 -2.46 -0.05 -1.33
N PHE A 18 -1.56 -0.44 -0.44
CA PHE A 18 -1.33 0.20 0.85
C PHE A 18 0.17 0.42 1.06
N GLU A 19 0.53 1.63 1.46
CA GLU A 19 1.89 2.03 1.77
C GLU A 19 1.95 2.75 3.12
N LEU A 20 3.04 2.52 3.87
CA LEU A 20 3.33 3.19 5.13
C LEU A 20 4.61 4.02 4.98
N TRP A 21 4.54 5.27 5.42
CA TRP A 21 5.64 6.23 5.33
C TRP A 21 5.99 6.74 6.73
N TYR A 22 7.27 6.75 7.05
CA TYR A 22 7.80 7.30 8.29
C TYR A 22 9.00 8.19 7.98
N ASP A 23 8.97 9.43 8.45
CA ASP A 23 10.02 10.43 8.20
C ASP A 23 10.37 10.59 6.70
N GLY A 24 9.34 10.63 5.86
CA GLY A 24 9.48 10.77 4.41
C GLY A 24 10.04 9.54 3.68
N LYS A 25 10.24 8.41 4.37
CA LYS A 25 10.74 7.16 3.77
C LYS A 25 9.66 6.08 3.81
N PRO A 26 9.49 5.30 2.73
CA PRO A 26 8.60 4.14 2.76
C PRO A 26 9.17 3.08 3.71
N VAL A 27 8.31 2.53 4.57
CA VAL A 27 8.66 1.46 5.52
C VAL A 27 7.76 0.25 5.29
N ASN A 28 8.21 -0.94 5.72
CA ASN A 28 7.47 -2.18 5.56
C ASN A 28 6.27 -2.23 6.54
N PRO A 29 5.01 -2.26 6.06
CA PRO A 29 3.83 -2.26 6.92
C PRO A 29 3.73 -3.45 7.88
N ARG A 30 4.33 -4.59 7.53
CA ARG A 30 4.29 -5.81 8.36
C ARG A 30 4.94 -5.62 9.73
N ASP A 31 5.84 -4.64 9.85
CA ASP A 31 6.55 -4.37 11.09
C ASP A 31 5.70 -3.54 12.08
N PHE A 32 4.57 -2.99 11.63
CA PHE A 32 3.72 -2.06 12.39
C PHE A 32 2.28 -2.55 12.61
N ILE A 33 1.86 -3.59 11.90
CA ILE A 33 0.51 -4.16 11.99
C ILE A 33 0.63 -5.56 12.58
N VAL A 34 -0.01 -5.76 13.74
CA VAL A 34 -0.19 -7.08 14.36
C VAL A 34 -1.60 -7.57 13.99
N PHE A 35 -1.71 -8.81 13.52
CA PHE A 35 -2.96 -9.45 13.11
C PHE A 35 -3.63 -10.21 14.26
#